data_AF-A0A061GV51-F1
#
_entry.id   AF-A0A061GV51-F1
#
_cell.length_a   1.000
_cell.length_b   1.000
_cell.length_c   1.000
_cell.angle_alpha   90.00
_cell.angle_beta   90.00
_cell.angle_gamma   90.00
#
_symmetry.space_group_name_H-M   'P 1'
#
loop_
_entity.id
_entity.type
_entity.pdbx_description
1 polymer ?
#
loop_
_entity_poly.entity_id
_entity_poly.type
_entity_poly.pdbx_seq_one_letter_code
_entity_poly.pdbx_strand_id
1 'polypeptide(L)'
;MPIVCLSEINLAVKLTEKNYNNSLFREALKTGFYDLQAARDEYRFSCGSSKCMNFDLLLQFMDLQTRLMTPICPHYTEYVWRVIRMKDGYVVKAGWPKVDTPDLTLKVANKYLQETIASMRKFLLKQISGSKKTKANHETSSFAPDEEILDALQQSPVGGVHLQQTQSRYTPFLKFNKDEAIALGVQALDLQLPFSEIEVLQENLELIKRQLDLEQVEVLSITDPEAMSKASHLNLLLNQNLPNPGNPTAIFFSV
;
A
#
# COMPACT_ATOMS: atom_id res chain seq x y z
N MET A 1 -4.67 -5.33 12.12
CA MET A 1 -5.35 -6.16 11.09
C MET A 1 -6.88 -6.05 11.08
N PRO A 2 -7.67 -6.46 12.10
CA PRO A 2 -9.14 -6.31 12.04
C PRO A 2 -9.59 -4.84 11.95
N ILE A 3 -8.87 -3.95 12.65
CA ILE A 3 -9.17 -2.51 12.69
C ILE A 3 -8.96 -1.85 11.32
N VAL A 4 -7.95 -2.29 10.56
CA VAL A 4 -7.69 -1.81 9.20
C VAL A 4 -8.85 -2.15 8.28
N CYS A 5 -9.26 -3.43 8.26
CA CYS A 5 -10.39 -3.89 7.47
C CYS A 5 -11.70 -3.17 7.83
N LEU A 6 -11.97 -2.98 9.13
CA LEU A 6 -13.12 -2.21 9.58
C LEU A 6 -13.08 -0.75 9.07
N SER A 7 -11.92 -0.09 9.15
CA SER A 7 -11.74 1.27 8.63
C SER A 7 -12.00 1.36 7.12
N GLU A 8 -11.51 0.39 6.35
CA GLU A 8 -11.72 0.33 4.89
C GLU A 8 -13.18 0.09 4.51
N ILE A 9 -13.85 -0.82 5.21
CA ILE A 9 -15.28 -1.07 5.05
C ILE A 9 -16.08 0.21 5.35
N ASN A 10 -15.75 0.91 6.44
CA ASN A 10 -16.41 2.17 6.80
C ASN A 10 -16.20 3.26 5.74
N LEU A 11 -14.99 3.34 5.17
CA LEU A 11 -14.70 4.26 4.07
C LEU A 11 -15.53 3.93 2.82
N ALA A 12 -15.58 2.65 2.45
CA ALA A 12 -16.30 2.20 1.26
C ALA A 12 -17.82 2.44 1.39
N VAL A 13 -18.40 2.27 2.59
CA VAL A 13 -19.80 2.63 2.88
C VAL A 13 -20.05 4.13 2.62
N LYS A 14 -19.18 5.01 3.15
CA LYS A 14 -19.33 6.47 2.95
C LYS A 14 -19.18 6.88 1.48
N LEU A 15 -18.22 6.29 0.76
CA LEU A 15 -18.06 6.53 -0.67
C LEU A 15 -19.28 6.06 -1.47
N THR A 16 -19.84 4.90 -1.09
CA THR A 16 -21.03 4.35 -1.72
C THR A 16 -22.25 5.25 -1.51
N GLU A 17 -22.44 5.77 -0.29
CA GLU A 17 -23.51 6.74 0.01
C GLU A 17 -23.39 7.99 -0.86
N LYS A 18 -22.17 8.55 -0.95
CA LYS A 18 -21.88 9.69 -1.82
C LYS A 18 -22.19 9.38 -3.30
N ASN A 19 -21.82 8.19 -3.77
CA ASN A 19 -22.07 7.77 -5.15
C ASN A 19 -23.56 7.60 -5.45
N TYR A 20 -24.33 7.04 -4.52
CA TYR A 20 -25.79 6.97 -4.66
C TYR A 20 -26.44 8.36 -4.67
N ASN A 21 -26.02 9.26 -3.76
CA ASN A 21 -26.53 10.63 -3.71
C ASN A 21 -26.23 11.40 -5.02
N ASN A 22 -25.11 11.09 -5.67
CA ASN A 22 -24.73 11.67 -6.97
C ASN A 22 -25.30 10.90 -8.17
N SER A 23 -26.16 9.89 -7.96
CA SER A 23 -26.73 9.03 -9.02
C SER A 23 -25.67 8.29 -9.87
N LEU A 24 -24.48 8.07 -9.32
CA LEU A 24 -23.38 7.35 -9.97
C LEU A 24 -23.46 5.85 -9.66
N PHE A 25 -24.49 5.16 -10.20
CA PHE A 25 -24.78 3.76 -9.85
C PHE A 25 -23.64 2.77 -10.17
N ARG A 26 -22.86 3.03 -11.23
CA ARG A 26 -21.67 2.22 -11.55
C ARG A 26 -20.60 2.33 -10.47
N GLU A 27 -20.32 3.55 -10.01
CA GLU A 27 -19.35 3.79 -8.93
C GLU A 27 -19.89 3.31 -7.59
N ALA A 28 -21.19 3.43 -7.34
CA ALA A 28 -21.83 2.86 -6.15
C ALA A 28 -21.71 1.33 -6.12
N LEU A 29 -21.85 0.64 -7.27
CA LEU A 29 -21.61 -0.80 -7.36
C LEU A 29 -20.13 -1.14 -7.10
N LYS A 30 -19.22 -0.36 -7.68
CA LYS A 30 -17.78 -0.53 -7.46
C LYS A 30 -17.43 -0.43 -5.97
N THR A 31 -17.79 0.68 -5.34
CA THR A 31 -17.44 0.92 -3.93
C THR A 31 -18.26 0.05 -2.97
N GLY A 32 -19.54 -0.20 -3.28
CA GLY A 32 -20.48 -0.90 -2.40
C GLY A 32 -20.39 -2.43 -2.46
N PHE A 33 -19.76 -2.98 -3.50
CA PHE A 33 -19.62 -4.42 -3.70
C PHE A 33 -18.16 -4.84 -3.87
N TYR A 34 -17.49 -4.37 -4.92
CA TYR A 34 -16.16 -4.84 -5.29
C TYR A 34 -15.09 -4.39 -4.29
N ASP A 35 -15.09 -3.10 -3.92
CA ASP A 35 -14.11 -2.58 -2.97
C ASP A 35 -14.34 -3.16 -1.56
N LEU A 36 -15.60 -3.36 -1.15
CA LEU A 36 -15.94 -4.07 0.08
C LEU A 36 -15.38 -5.51 0.09
N GLN A 37 -15.58 -6.26 -1.01
CA GLN A 37 -15.06 -7.62 -1.14
C GLN A 37 -13.53 -7.64 -1.12
N ALA A 38 -12.88 -6.68 -1.79
CA ALA A 38 -11.44 -6.56 -1.80
C ALA A 38 -10.88 -6.36 -0.37
N ALA A 39 -11.45 -5.45 0.42
CA ALA A 39 -11.04 -5.22 1.81
C ALA A 39 -11.18 -6.50 2.68
N ARG A 40 -12.29 -7.25 2.49
CA ARG A 40 -12.49 -8.53 3.18
C ARG A 40 -11.47 -9.58 2.75
N ASP A 41 -11.22 -9.68 1.45
CA ASP A 41 -10.32 -10.70 0.90
C ASP A 41 -8.86 -10.41 1.27
N GLU A 42 -8.47 -9.13 1.35
CA GLU A 42 -7.19 -8.71 1.91
C GLU A 42 -7.07 -9.07 3.39
N TYR A 43 -8.12 -8.84 4.19
CA TYR A 43 -8.13 -9.25 5.59
C TYR A 43 -8.00 -10.76 5.75
N ARG A 44 -8.72 -11.54 4.93
CA ARG A 44 -8.61 -13.00 4.88
C ARG A 44 -7.18 -13.43 4.55
N PHE A 45 -6.59 -12.84 3.53
CA PHE A 45 -5.21 -13.13 3.11
C PHE A 45 -4.21 -12.83 4.23
N SER A 46 -4.40 -11.70 4.90
CA SER A 46 -3.57 -11.24 6.01
C SER A 46 -3.60 -12.19 7.22
N CYS A 47 -4.76 -12.74 7.54
CA CYS A 47 -4.92 -13.72 8.62
C CYS A 47 -4.20 -15.06 8.33
N GLY A 48 -4.14 -15.48 7.06
CA GLY A 48 -3.55 -16.75 6.61
C GLY A 48 -4.18 -18.00 7.23
N SER A 49 -3.44 -19.11 7.24
CA SER A 49 -3.99 -20.42 7.63
C SER A 49 -4.13 -20.62 9.14
N SER A 50 -3.36 -19.90 9.96
CA SER A 50 -3.25 -20.15 11.40
C SER A 50 -4.21 -19.30 12.24
N LYS A 51 -4.68 -18.17 11.71
CA LYS A 51 -5.52 -17.22 12.45
C LYS A 51 -6.89 -17.11 11.79
N CYS A 52 -7.95 -17.39 12.54
CA CYS A 52 -9.30 -17.19 12.06
C CYS A 52 -9.62 -15.69 11.92
N MET A 53 -10.47 -15.36 10.95
CA MET A 53 -11.03 -14.00 10.83
C MET A 53 -11.96 -13.70 12.02
N ASN A 54 -11.98 -12.44 12.45
CA ASN A 54 -12.91 -12.00 13.49
C ASN A 54 -14.36 -12.20 13.00
N PHE A 55 -15.12 -12.98 13.75
CA PHE A 55 -16.48 -13.37 13.37
C PHE A 55 -17.44 -12.18 13.35
N ASP A 56 -17.34 -11.28 14.34
CA ASP A 56 -18.20 -10.09 14.43
C ASP A 56 -18.00 -9.15 13.24
N LEU A 57 -16.74 -8.96 12.81
CA LEU A 57 -16.40 -8.16 11.64
C LEU A 57 -16.97 -8.76 10.35
N LEU A 58 -16.94 -10.09 10.20
CA LEU A 58 -17.57 -10.77 9.06
C LEU A 58 -19.09 -10.62 9.07
N LEU A 59 -19.72 -10.72 10.25
CA LEU A 59 -21.16 -10.49 10.39
C LEU A 59 -21.54 -9.04 10.08
N GLN A 60 -20.70 -8.07 10.47
CA GLN A 60 -20.86 -6.66 10.10
C GLN A 60 -20.72 -6.47 8.59
N PHE A 61 -19.66 -7.03 7.98
CA PHE A 61 -19.46 -7.00 6.53
C PHE A 61 -20.68 -7.53 5.77
N MET A 62 -21.23 -8.68 6.19
CA MET A 62 -22.43 -9.26 5.58
C MET A 62 -23.64 -8.34 5.71
N ASP A 63 -23.82 -7.69 6.86
CA ASP A 63 -24.90 -6.73 7.07
C ASP A 63 -24.81 -5.53 6.13
N LEU A 64 -23.60 -4.94 6.08
CA LEU A 64 -23.30 -3.76 5.29
C LEU A 64 -23.49 -4.07 3.81
N GLN A 65 -22.82 -5.10 3.29
CA GLN A 65 -22.91 -5.46 1.88
C GLN A 65 -24.36 -5.76 1.46
N THR A 66 -25.13 -6.46 2.30
CA THR A 66 -26.54 -6.77 2.02
C THR A 66 -27.39 -5.49 1.90
N ARG A 67 -27.18 -4.53 2.80
CA ARG A 67 -27.92 -3.25 2.78
C ARG A 67 -27.48 -2.35 1.63
N LEU A 68 -26.18 -2.24 1.37
CA LEU A 68 -25.64 -1.45 0.26
C LEU A 68 -26.11 -1.96 -1.10
N MET A 69 -26.24 -3.29 -1.26
CA MET A 69 -26.67 -3.91 -2.53
C MET A 69 -28.19 -3.91 -2.73
N THR A 70 -28.97 -3.57 -1.70
CA THR A 70 -30.43 -3.62 -1.75
C THR A 70 -31.04 -2.82 -2.91
N PRO A 71 -30.56 -1.60 -3.26
CA PRO A 71 -31.08 -0.85 -4.39
C PRO A 71 -30.80 -1.46 -5.77
N ILE A 72 -29.80 -2.35 -5.88
CA ILE A 72 -29.37 -2.95 -7.16
C ILE A 72 -29.95 -4.36 -7.33
N CYS A 73 -29.84 -5.21 -6.31
CA CYS A 73 -30.29 -6.60 -6.36
C CYS A 73 -31.19 -6.97 -5.16
N PRO A 74 -32.40 -6.37 -5.06
CA PRO A 74 -33.26 -6.48 -3.88
C PRO A 74 -33.67 -7.92 -3.55
N HIS A 75 -33.92 -8.76 -4.55
CA HIS A 75 -34.31 -10.17 -4.33
C HIS A 75 -33.19 -11.00 -3.70
N TYR A 76 -31.94 -10.77 -4.14
CA TYR A 76 -30.78 -11.46 -3.59
C TYR A 76 -30.52 -11.00 -2.16
N THR A 77 -30.54 -9.69 -1.92
CA THR A 77 -30.30 -9.13 -0.59
C THR A 77 -31.41 -9.51 0.40
N GLU A 78 -32.65 -9.65 -0.06
CA GLU A 78 -33.77 -10.11 0.76
C GLU A 78 -33.58 -11.58 1.17
N TYR A 79 -33.13 -12.44 0.25
CA TYR A 79 -32.76 -13.83 0.57
C TYR A 79 -31.62 -13.88 1.59
N VAL A 80 -30.56 -13.08 1.40
CA VAL A 80 -29.43 -13.03 2.35
C VAL A 80 -29.89 -12.53 3.72
N TRP A 81 -30.74 -11.51 3.78
CA TRP A 81 -31.26 -10.93 5.02
C TRP A 81 -32.12 -11.91 5.83
N ARG A 82 -33.08 -12.56 5.16
CA ARG A 82 -34.05 -13.43 5.85
C ARG A 82 -33.55 -14.84 6.05
N VAL A 83 -32.89 -15.43 5.07
CA VAL A 83 -32.51 -16.86 5.10
C VAL A 83 -31.14 -17.04 5.72
N ILE A 84 -30.14 -16.30 5.25
CA ILE A 84 -28.75 -16.47 5.71
C ILE A 84 -28.54 -15.78 7.07
N ARG A 85 -29.06 -14.55 7.21
CA ARG A 85 -28.89 -13.74 8.41
C ARG A 85 -29.98 -13.94 9.45
N MET A 86 -31.05 -14.68 9.11
CA MET A 86 -32.20 -14.96 9.99
C MET A 86 -32.75 -13.71 10.68
N LYS A 87 -32.75 -12.58 9.97
CA LYS A 87 -33.27 -11.31 10.50
C LYS A 87 -34.76 -11.18 10.25
N ASP A 88 -35.47 -10.67 11.26
CA ASP A 88 -36.88 -10.33 11.13
C ASP A 88 -37.09 -9.11 10.22
N GLY A 89 -38.24 -9.07 9.55
CA GLY A 89 -38.61 -8.00 8.64
C GLY A 89 -37.98 -8.12 7.24
N TYR A 90 -37.96 -6.99 6.53
CA TYR A 90 -37.49 -6.89 5.14
C TYR A 90 -36.26 -5.99 5.05
N VAL A 91 -35.30 -6.33 4.19
CA VAL A 91 -34.05 -5.56 4.07
C VAL A 91 -34.31 -4.13 3.61
N VAL A 92 -35.33 -3.93 2.77
CA VAL A 92 -35.73 -2.60 2.27
C VAL A 92 -36.18 -1.66 3.39
N LYS A 93 -36.61 -2.18 4.54
CA LYS A 93 -37.00 -1.39 5.72
C LYS A 93 -35.85 -1.19 6.73
N ALA A 94 -34.70 -1.82 6.51
CA ALA A 94 -33.56 -1.73 7.43
C ALA A 94 -32.85 -0.37 7.38
N GLY A 95 -33.09 0.45 6.34
CA GLY A 95 -32.47 1.76 6.16
C GLY A 95 -30.98 1.70 5.80
N TRP A 96 -30.33 2.86 5.66
CA TRP A 96 -28.91 2.96 5.35
C TRP A 96 -28.03 2.66 6.59
N PRO A 97 -26.92 1.90 6.44
CA PRO A 97 -26.05 1.60 7.57
C PRO A 97 -25.33 2.84 8.10
N LYS A 98 -25.27 2.95 9.43
CA LYS A 98 -24.45 3.97 10.12
C LYS A 98 -23.09 3.36 10.42
N VAL A 99 -22.03 4.03 9.98
CA VAL A 99 -20.65 3.63 10.18
C VAL A 99 -19.85 4.74 10.82
N ASP A 100 -18.81 4.36 11.57
CA ASP A 100 -17.91 5.30 12.21
C ASP A 100 -17.05 6.06 11.19
N THR A 101 -16.36 7.09 11.65
CA THR A 101 -15.37 7.79 10.82
C THR A 101 -14.20 6.87 10.49
N PRO A 102 -13.89 6.65 9.19
CA PRO A 102 -12.75 5.84 8.81
C PRO A 102 -11.46 6.55 9.23
N ASP A 103 -10.53 5.77 9.73
CA ASP A 103 -9.17 6.20 10.01
C ASP A 103 -8.33 6.07 8.73
N LEU A 104 -8.00 7.21 8.14
CA LEU A 104 -7.19 7.30 6.93
C LEU A 104 -5.73 6.93 7.21
N THR A 105 -5.22 7.17 8.42
CA THR A 105 -3.83 6.85 8.79
C THR A 105 -3.59 5.35 8.71
N LEU A 106 -4.53 4.55 9.23
CA LEU A 106 -4.46 3.09 9.14
C LEU A 106 -4.46 2.57 7.70
N LYS A 107 -5.22 3.24 6.81
CA LYS A 107 -5.25 2.89 5.39
C LYS A 107 -3.91 3.18 4.72
N VAL A 108 -3.32 4.35 4.98
CA VAL A 108 -2.01 4.71 4.42
C VAL A 108 -0.93 3.76 4.96
N ALA A 109 -0.97 3.42 6.26
CA ALA A 109 -0.04 2.48 6.88
C ALA A 109 -0.13 1.06 6.27
N ASN A 110 -1.35 0.56 6.05
CA ASN A 110 -1.54 -0.73 5.39
C ASN A 110 -1.06 -0.70 3.92
N LYS A 111 -1.38 0.36 3.18
CA LYS A 111 -0.89 0.53 1.80
C LYS A 111 0.64 0.49 1.75
N TYR A 112 1.30 1.23 2.64
CA TYR A 112 2.76 1.20 2.80
C TYR A 112 3.29 -0.22 3.06
N LEU A 113 2.66 -0.97 3.97
CA LEU A 113 3.03 -2.34 4.27
C LEU A 113 2.94 -3.25 3.03
N GLN A 114 1.83 -3.18 2.28
CA GLN A 114 1.64 -4.02 1.08
C GLN A 114 2.63 -3.67 -0.04
N GLU A 115 2.86 -2.38 -0.29
CA GLU A 115 3.83 -1.91 -1.29
C GLU A 115 5.26 -2.31 -0.91
N THR A 116 5.60 -2.22 0.37
CA THR A 116 6.88 -2.66 0.92
C THR A 116 7.08 -4.17 0.71
N ILE A 117 6.10 -5.00 1.06
CA ILE A 117 6.17 -6.45 0.85
C ILE A 117 6.29 -6.79 -0.64
N ALA A 118 5.57 -6.09 -1.52
CA ALA A 118 5.66 -6.30 -2.96
C ALA A 118 7.06 -5.96 -3.50
N SER A 119 7.65 -4.85 -3.04
CA SER A 119 9.02 -4.44 -3.39
C SER A 119 10.04 -5.49 -2.92
N MET A 120 9.93 -5.92 -1.66
CA MET A 120 10.77 -6.97 -1.06
C MET A 120 10.69 -8.29 -1.86
N ARG A 121 9.47 -8.73 -2.22
CA ARG A 121 9.27 -9.94 -3.03
C ARG A 121 9.95 -9.82 -4.39
N LYS A 122 9.82 -8.67 -5.06
CA LYS A 122 10.48 -8.43 -6.35
C LYS A 122 12.00 -8.47 -6.23
N PHE A 123 12.56 -7.92 -5.15
CA PHE A 123 13.98 -7.94 -4.89
C PHE A 123 14.49 -9.37 -4.60
N LEU A 124 13.76 -10.14 -3.78
CA LEU A 124 14.04 -11.55 -3.52
C LEU A 124 14.09 -12.38 -4.81
N LEU A 125 13.06 -12.26 -5.66
CA LEU A 125 13.01 -12.97 -6.94
C LEU A 125 14.21 -12.62 -7.84
N LYS A 126 14.65 -11.36 -7.84
CA LYS A 126 15.83 -10.92 -8.59
C LYS A 126 17.13 -11.52 -8.05
N GLN A 127 17.24 -11.71 -6.73
CA GLN A 127 18.39 -12.38 -6.14
C GLN A 127 18.39 -13.89 -6.41
N ILE A 128 17.25 -14.55 -6.25
CA ILE A 128 17.09 -16.01 -6.45
C ILE A 128 17.30 -16.41 -7.91
N SER A 129 16.77 -15.63 -8.86
CA SER A 129 16.92 -15.93 -10.31
C SER A 129 18.33 -15.76 -10.84
N GLY A 130 19.29 -15.34 -9.99
CA GLY A 130 20.63 -14.99 -10.38
C GLY A 130 20.64 -13.75 -11.27
N SER A 131 21.65 -12.91 -11.10
CA SER A 131 21.94 -11.85 -12.06
C SER A 131 22.28 -12.48 -13.42
N LYS A 132 21.28 -12.78 -14.26
CA LYS A 132 21.46 -12.70 -15.71
C LYS A 132 21.80 -11.24 -15.99
N LYS A 133 23.09 -10.94 -16.01
CA LYS A 133 23.65 -9.81 -16.75
C LYS A 133 23.36 -10.09 -18.22
N THR A 134 22.13 -9.90 -18.66
CA THR A 134 21.89 -9.49 -20.03
C THR A 134 22.38 -8.05 -20.10
N LYS A 135 23.56 -7.86 -20.69
CA LYS A 135 23.93 -6.57 -21.30
C LYS A 135 22.83 -6.26 -22.31
N ALA A 136 21.80 -5.54 -21.89
CA ALA A 136 20.87 -4.94 -22.82
C ALA A 136 21.58 -3.73 -23.41
N ASN A 137 21.95 -3.86 -24.69
CA ASN A 137 22.44 -2.76 -25.51
C ASN A 137 21.45 -1.60 -25.42
N HIS A 138 21.98 -0.43 -25.10
CA HIS A 138 21.25 0.81 -25.11
C HIS A 138 21.16 1.27 -26.57
N GLU A 139 20.20 0.73 -27.33
CA GLU A 139 19.78 1.33 -28.60
C GLU A 139 18.28 1.57 -28.61
N THR A 140 17.97 2.86 -28.59
CA THR A 140 16.77 3.52 -29.12
C THR A 140 15.42 3.27 -28.44
N SER A 141 14.97 4.29 -27.69
CA SER A 141 13.57 4.73 -27.64
C SER A 141 13.55 6.21 -27.24
N SER A 142 13.42 7.05 -28.26
CA SER A 142 13.45 8.52 -28.33
C SER A 142 12.57 9.27 -27.32
N PHE A 143 13.12 10.37 -26.78
CA PHE A 143 12.47 11.69 -26.66
C PHE A 143 13.50 12.78 -27.07
N ALA A 144 12.99 13.98 -27.42
CA ALA A 144 13.60 15.09 -28.19
C ALA A 144 15.00 15.61 -27.72
N PRO A 145 15.77 16.33 -28.59
CA PRO A 145 17.21 16.52 -28.42
C PRO A 145 17.60 17.54 -27.33
N ASP A 146 18.59 17.16 -26.53
CA ASP A 146 19.13 17.84 -25.34
C ASP A 146 19.90 19.15 -25.59
N GLU A 147 19.79 19.77 -26.77
CA GLU A 147 20.59 20.97 -27.12
C GLU A 147 20.07 22.25 -26.45
N GLU A 148 18.75 22.39 -26.21
CA GLU A 148 18.19 23.58 -25.55
C GLU A 148 18.32 23.56 -24.01
N ILE A 149 18.50 22.39 -23.39
CA ILE A 149 18.59 22.25 -21.92
C ILE A 149 20.03 22.46 -21.42
N LEU A 150 21.04 22.14 -22.25
CA LEU A 150 22.45 22.33 -21.95
C LEU A 150 22.86 23.81 -21.98
N ASP A 151 22.32 24.59 -22.91
CA ASP A 151 22.60 26.02 -23.02
C ASP A 151 22.03 26.83 -21.83
N ALA A 152 20.90 26.41 -21.28
CA ALA A 152 20.31 27.04 -20.10
C ALA A 152 21.09 26.76 -18.79
N LEU A 153 21.83 25.65 -18.73
CA LEU A 153 22.62 25.25 -17.55
C LEU A 153 24.03 25.85 -17.53
N GLN A 154 24.60 26.24 -18.69
CA GLN A 154 25.92 26.86 -18.76
C GLN A 154 25.96 28.33 -18.32
N GLN A 155 24.81 29.02 -18.24
CA GLN A 155 24.75 30.44 -17.88
C GLN A 155 24.50 30.71 -16.38
N SER A 156 24.42 29.67 -15.54
CA SER A 156 24.25 29.84 -14.09
C SER A 156 25.61 30.02 -13.37
N PRO A 157 25.80 31.05 -12.52
CA PRO A 157 27.09 31.37 -11.91
C PRO A 157 27.53 30.46 -10.75
N VAL A 158 26.92 29.28 -10.58
CA VAL A 158 27.27 28.33 -9.49
C VAL A 158 27.52 26.92 -10.05
N GLY A 159 28.21 26.84 -11.19
CA GLY A 159 28.60 25.59 -11.85
C GLY A 159 30.06 25.21 -11.55
N GLY A 160 30.30 24.51 -10.44
CA GLY A 160 31.65 24.09 -10.06
C GLY A 160 31.70 22.66 -9.51
N VAL A 161 31.84 21.69 -10.42
CA VAL A 161 32.49 20.38 -10.21
C VAL A 161 31.68 19.24 -9.54
N HIS A 162 30.51 19.46 -8.95
CA HIS A 162 29.73 18.33 -8.37
C HIS A 162 28.24 18.38 -8.72
N LEU A 163 27.88 18.47 -10.01
CA LEU A 163 26.49 18.48 -10.46
C LEU A 163 26.09 17.24 -11.26
N GLN A 164 26.94 16.61 -12.08
CA GLN A 164 26.48 15.47 -12.90
C GLN A 164 26.21 14.18 -12.08
N GLN A 165 27.07 13.85 -11.11
CA GLN A 165 26.82 12.73 -10.17
C GLN A 165 25.64 13.01 -9.24
N THR A 166 25.45 14.27 -8.86
CA THR A 166 24.44 14.76 -7.91
C THR A 166 23.08 14.96 -8.60
N GLN A 167 23.06 15.37 -9.87
CA GLN A 167 21.88 15.45 -10.74
C GLN A 167 21.36 14.05 -11.04
N SER A 168 22.22 13.06 -11.31
CA SER A 168 21.77 11.67 -11.51
C SER A 168 21.14 11.06 -10.26
N ARG A 169 21.54 11.49 -9.05
CA ARG A 169 20.93 11.07 -7.78
C ARG A 169 19.67 11.85 -7.40
N TYR A 170 19.61 13.14 -7.74
CA TYR A 170 18.50 14.02 -7.37
C TYR A 170 17.31 13.96 -8.35
N THR A 171 17.55 13.68 -9.63
CA THR A 171 16.48 13.57 -10.63
C THR A 171 15.50 12.42 -10.35
N PRO A 172 15.94 11.21 -9.94
CA PRO A 172 15.05 10.15 -9.48
C PRO A 172 14.26 10.55 -8.22
N PHE A 173 14.89 11.28 -7.30
CA PHE A 173 14.26 11.76 -6.06
C PHE A 173 13.17 12.80 -6.35
N LEU A 174 13.44 13.77 -7.23
CA LEU A 174 12.43 14.75 -7.67
C LEU A 174 11.27 14.08 -8.40
N LYS A 175 11.57 13.10 -9.26
CA LYS A 175 10.53 12.35 -9.98
C LYS A 175 9.68 11.53 -9.02
N PHE A 176 10.30 10.86 -8.06
CA PHE A 176 9.61 10.12 -7.00
C PHE A 176 8.67 11.01 -6.18
N ASN A 177 9.17 12.12 -5.63
CA ASN A 177 8.33 13.06 -4.87
C ASN A 177 7.20 13.66 -5.73
N LYS A 178 7.44 13.88 -7.02
CA LYS A 178 6.41 14.38 -7.94
C LYS A 178 5.32 13.34 -8.19
N ASP A 179 5.70 12.10 -8.46
CA ASP A 179 4.76 11.00 -8.69
C ASP A 179 3.97 10.67 -7.40
N GLU A 180 4.62 10.76 -6.24
CA GLU A 180 4.00 10.56 -4.93
C GLU A 180 3.04 11.70 -4.56
N ALA A 181 3.40 12.96 -4.86
CA ALA A 181 2.51 14.12 -4.70
C ALA A 181 1.28 14.07 -5.63
N ILE A 182 1.41 13.49 -6.82
CA ILE A 182 0.27 13.24 -7.72
C ILE A 182 -0.64 12.15 -7.13
N ALA A 183 -0.08 11.12 -6.51
CA ALA A 183 -0.85 9.98 -5.99
C ALA A 183 -1.49 10.22 -4.61
N LEU A 184 -0.82 10.94 -3.71
CA LEU A 184 -1.20 11.11 -2.31
C LEU A 184 -1.58 12.56 -1.94
N GLY A 185 -1.39 13.52 -2.85
CA GLY A 185 -1.69 14.93 -2.62
C GLY A 185 -0.66 15.63 -1.71
N VAL A 186 -1.08 16.70 -1.01
CA VAL A 186 -0.19 17.55 -0.19
C VAL A 186 0.52 16.75 0.93
N GLN A 187 -0.06 15.64 1.36
CA GLN A 187 0.49 14.74 2.39
C GLN A 187 1.77 14.01 1.94
N ALA A 188 2.04 13.92 0.63
CA ALA A 188 3.30 13.39 0.10
C ALA A 188 4.51 14.30 0.38
N LEU A 189 4.25 15.58 0.66
CA LEU A 189 5.29 16.57 0.94
C LEU A 189 5.58 16.70 2.44
N ASP A 190 4.81 16.00 3.29
CA ASP A 190 5.07 15.98 4.71
C ASP A 190 6.39 15.25 4.97
N LEU A 191 7.28 15.89 5.75
CA LEU A 191 8.62 15.38 6.04
C LEU A 191 8.61 14.09 6.89
N GLN A 192 7.45 13.70 7.42
CA GLN A 192 7.26 12.50 8.23
C GLN A 192 5.94 11.81 7.87
N LEU A 193 5.97 10.49 7.87
CA LEU A 193 4.78 9.68 7.72
C LEU A 193 3.84 9.87 8.93
N PRO A 194 2.52 9.80 8.74
CA PRO A 194 1.55 9.95 9.83
C PRO A 194 1.49 8.73 10.78
N PHE A 195 2.34 7.73 10.57
CA PHE A 195 2.43 6.50 11.35
C PHE A 195 3.89 6.10 11.57
N SER A 196 4.14 5.28 12.59
CA SER A 196 5.46 4.74 12.90
C SER A 196 5.77 3.53 12.01
N GLU A 197 6.75 3.67 11.11
CA GLU A 197 7.14 2.57 10.18
C GLU A 197 7.58 1.31 10.92
N ILE A 198 8.39 1.49 11.96
CA ILE A 198 8.97 0.38 12.72
C ILE A 198 7.87 -0.40 13.42
N GLU A 199 6.91 0.28 14.04
CA GLU A 199 5.76 -0.36 14.69
C GLU A 199 4.91 -1.12 13.67
N VAL A 200 4.60 -0.52 12.52
CA VAL A 200 3.82 -1.17 11.46
C VAL A 200 4.51 -2.44 10.96
N LEU A 201 5.83 -2.41 10.74
CA LEU A 201 6.57 -3.59 10.30
C LEU A 201 6.66 -4.65 11.41
N GLN A 202 6.87 -4.25 12.66
CA GLN A 202 6.95 -5.14 13.82
C GLN A 202 5.63 -5.86 14.10
N GLU A 203 4.50 -5.15 14.08
CA GLU A 203 3.17 -5.72 14.28
C GLU A 203 2.79 -6.75 13.20
N ASN A 204 3.39 -6.64 12.01
CA ASN A 204 3.06 -7.44 10.84
C ASN A 204 4.19 -8.39 10.41
N LEU A 205 5.17 -8.68 11.28
CA LEU A 205 6.29 -9.59 10.98
C LEU A 205 5.84 -10.96 10.47
N GLU A 206 4.83 -11.55 11.11
CA GLU A 206 4.30 -12.87 10.72
C GLU A 206 3.64 -12.85 9.34
N LEU A 207 3.06 -11.72 8.94
CA LEU A 207 2.55 -11.54 7.58
C LEU A 207 3.71 -11.48 6.58
N ILE A 208 4.74 -10.69 6.88
CA ILE A 208 5.92 -10.50 6.02
C ILE A 208 6.63 -11.84 5.82
N LYS A 209 6.91 -12.59 6.91
CA LYS A 209 7.52 -13.93 6.85
C LYS A 209 6.77 -14.86 5.92
N ARG A 210 5.45 -14.95 6.08
CA ARG A 210 4.59 -15.83 5.27
C ARG A 210 4.54 -15.40 3.80
N GLN A 211 4.44 -14.10 3.55
CA GLN A 211 4.32 -13.58 2.19
C GLN A 211 5.63 -13.64 1.37
N LEU A 212 6.76 -13.67 2.06
CA LEU A 212 8.09 -13.77 1.46
C LEU A 212 8.70 -15.18 1.58
N ASP A 213 8.01 -16.11 2.25
CA ASP A 213 8.46 -17.48 2.52
C ASP A 213 9.83 -17.53 3.23
N LEU A 214 9.95 -16.74 4.31
CA LEU A 214 11.19 -16.60 5.09
C LEU A 214 11.06 -17.25 6.47
N GLU A 215 12.13 -17.91 6.91
CA GLU A 215 12.21 -18.53 8.25
C GLU A 215 12.31 -17.47 9.37
N GLN A 216 13.14 -16.44 9.15
CA GLN A 216 13.39 -15.38 10.11
C GLN A 216 13.35 -14.00 9.42
N VAL A 217 12.73 -13.03 10.09
CA VAL A 217 12.67 -11.63 9.66
C VAL A 217 12.92 -10.78 10.90
N GLU A 218 13.86 -9.84 10.79
CA GLU A 218 14.18 -8.87 11.83
C GLU A 218 14.05 -7.45 11.27
N VAL A 219 13.43 -6.56 12.04
CA VAL A 219 13.30 -5.14 11.71
C VAL A 219 14.26 -4.37 12.60
N LEU A 220 15.16 -3.62 11.97
CA LEU A 220 16.23 -2.89 12.63
C LEU A 220 16.08 -1.39 12.35
N SER A 221 16.33 -0.56 13.36
CA SER A 221 16.40 0.89 13.18
C SER A 221 17.82 1.34 12.87
N ILE A 222 17.97 2.27 11.94
CA ILE A 222 19.26 2.90 11.58
C ILE A 222 19.82 3.72 12.75
N THR A 223 18.96 4.18 13.66
CA THR A 223 19.35 4.98 14.82
C THR A 223 20.01 4.16 15.93
N ASP A 224 19.96 2.83 15.88
CA ASP A 224 20.54 1.94 16.88
C ASP A 224 21.98 1.52 16.49
N PRO A 225 23.00 1.85 17.30
CA PRO A 225 24.40 1.48 17.05
C PRO A 225 24.63 -0.04 16.97
N GLU A 226 23.87 -0.85 17.71
CA GLU A 226 24.02 -2.31 17.70
C GLU A 226 23.43 -2.94 16.42
N ALA A 227 22.32 -2.38 15.93
CA ALA A 227 21.74 -2.75 14.64
C ALA A 227 22.70 -2.48 13.47
N MET A 228 23.39 -1.33 13.50
CA MET A 228 24.41 -1.00 12.51
C MET A 228 25.62 -1.93 12.57
N SER A 229 25.98 -2.44 13.76
CA SER A 229 27.05 -3.42 13.90
C SER A 229 26.67 -4.78 13.32
N LYS A 230 25.42 -5.24 13.46
CA LYS A 230 24.93 -6.46 12.81
C LYS A 230 24.86 -6.32 11.29
N ALA A 231 24.49 -5.13 10.79
CA ALA A 231 24.44 -4.82 9.36
C ALA A 231 25.81 -4.48 8.75
N SER A 232 26.86 -4.31 9.57
CA SER A 232 28.16 -3.80 9.14
C SER A 232 28.92 -4.70 8.16
N HIS A 233 28.65 -6.02 8.15
CA HIS A 233 29.17 -6.94 7.12
C HIS A 233 28.65 -6.61 5.71
N LEU A 234 27.63 -5.75 5.59
CA LEU A 234 26.94 -5.37 4.35
C LEU A 234 26.98 -3.87 4.05
N ASN A 235 27.93 -3.15 4.62
CA ASN A 235 28.16 -1.72 4.34
C ASN A 235 28.18 -1.38 2.84
N LEU A 236 28.55 -2.32 1.96
CA LEU A 236 28.52 -2.15 0.50
C LEU A 236 27.12 -2.03 -0.11
N LEU A 237 26.10 -2.74 0.42
CA LEU A 237 24.72 -2.67 -0.07
C LEU A 237 23.95 -1.49 0.54
N LEU A 238 24.21 -1.19 1.82
CA LEU A 238 23.68 0.00 2.51
C LEU A 238 24.14 1.31 1.85
N ASN A 239 25.38 1.35 1.35
CA ASN A 239 25.91 2.51 0.63
C ASN A 239 25.36 2.66 -0.81
N GLN A 240 24.79 1.59 -1.39
CA GLN A 240 24.18 1.63 -2.72
C GLN A 240 22.72 2.08 -2.70
N ASN A 241 21.96 1.69 -1.67
CA ASN A 241 20.57 2.11 -1.47
C ASN A 241 20.39 2.54 -0.01
N LEU A 242 20.45 3.84 0.27
CA LEU A 242 20.14 4.34 1.61
C LEU A 242 18.64 4.21 1.87
N PRO A 243 18.23 3.72 3.05
CA PRO A 243 16.85 3.75 3.48
C PRO A 243 16.37 5.21 3.60
N ASN A 244 15.20 5.48 3.03
CA ASN A 244 14.49 6.74 3.15
C ASN A 244 13.09 6.49 3.74
N PRO A 245 12.50 7.46 4.48
CA PRO A 245 11.14 7.33 4.96
C PRO A 245 10.18 6.95 3.82
N GLY A 246 9.34 5.94 4.05
CA GLY A 246 8.41 5.36 3.07
C GLY A 246 9.02 4.26 2.19
N ASN A 247 10.33 4.04 2.22
CA ASN A 247 10.99 3.01 1.42
C ASN A 247 12.16 2.35 2.18
N PRO A 248 11.85 1.31 3.00
CA PRO A 248 12.85 0.64 3.81
C PRO A 248 13.78 -0.23 2.96
N THR A 249 15.05 -0.29 3.33
CA THR A 249 16.03 -1.17 2.67
C THR A 249 15.93 -2.59 3.23
N ALA A 250 15.57 -3.54 2.37
CA ALA A 250 15.54 -4.96 2.73
C ALA A 250 16.83 -5.68 2.34
N ILE A 251 17.29 -6.54 3.23
CA ILE A 251 18.49 -7.36 3.05
C ILE A 251 18.10 -8.81 3.29
N PHE A 252 18.47 -9.69 2.36
CA PHE A 252 18.15 -11.13 2.44
C PHE A 252 19.44 -11.93 2.55
N PHE A 253 19.37 -12.99 3.36
CA PHE A 253 20.47 -13.92 3.58
C PHE A 253 19.95 -15.34 3.36
N SER A 254 20.78 -16.18 2.75
CA SER A 254 20.66 -17.63 2.91
C SER A 254 21.61 -18.02 4.02
N VAL A 255 21.11 -18.71 5.03
CA VAL A 255 21.95 -19.50 5.95
C VAL A 255 22.42 -20.75 5.20
#